data_AF-A0AA36IC14-F1
#
_entry.id   AF-A0AA36IC14-F1
#
_cell.length_a   1.000
_cell.length_b   1.000
_cell.length_c   1.000
_cell.angle_alpha   90.00
_cell.angle_beta   90.00
_cell.angle_gamma   90.00
#
_symmetry.space_group_name_H-M   'P 1'
#
loop_
_entity.id
_entity.type
_entity.pdbx_description
1 polymer ?
#
loop_
_entity_poly.entity_id
_entity_poly.type
_entity_poly.pdbx_seq_one_letter_code
_entity_poly.pdbx_strand_id
1 'polypeptide(L)'
;ETAPPSAPAAPAAPAAPAAPSAPGTAPKAGTDTTRELLEECRRRGLDTTGCHDREDLLNLLKDPMPKVQDWGKPQSTRPPRPPAPKAFVQAVRAPSTGFQTDANSEAQVTTVWDRQSVPPSYRVHKRYEALYLLGLDVSRLPSSSELRSAYRKAAMESHPDRQQNHNCQDDAKKLFQKVKDAFDLLNAAVK
;
A
#
# COMPACT_ATOMS: atom_id res chain seq x y z
N GLU A 1 51.06 46.39 16.10
CA GLU A 1 51.25 47.14 17.35
C GLU A 1 49.86 47.50 17.90
N THR A 2 49.24 46.59 18.65
CA THR A 2 49.12 46.60 20.12
C THR A 2 47.84 47.31 20.59
N ALA A 3 46.76 46.54 20.75
CA ALA A 3 45.71 46.78 21.76
C ALA A 3 44.74 45.58 21.81
N PRO A 4 44.59 44.88 22.96
CA PRO A 4 43.59 43.82 23.13
C PRO A 4 42.29 44.37 23.74
N PRO A 5 41.10 43.94 23.30
CA PRO A 5 39.88 44.15 24.06
C PRO A 5 39.54 42.94 24.95
N SER A 6 39.66 43.20 26.26
CA SER A 6 38.77 42.82 27.36
C SER A 6 37.99 41.50 27.32
N ALA A 7 38.30 40.67 28.31
CA ALA A 7 37.44 39.59 28.80
C ALA A 7 36.11 40.12 29.38
N PRO A 8 35.01 39.36 29.24
CA PRO A 8 33.90 39.42 30.18
C PRO A 8 33.93 38.25 31.18
N ALA A 9 33.47 38.61 32.38
CA ALA A 9 33.59 37.90 33.65
C ALA A 9 32.67 36.68 33.82
N ALA A 10 32.98 35.96 34.91
CA ALA A 10 32.51 34.67 35.39
C ALA A 10 30.99 34.38 35.37
N PRO A 11 30.62 33.07 35.39
CA PRO A 11 29.26 32.59 35.57
C PRO A 11 28.84 32.63 37.05
N ALA A 12 27.68 33.23 37.34
CA ALA A 12 27.03 33.14 38.64
C ALA A 12 25.81 32.21 38.53
N ALA A 13 25.98 30.96 38.99
CA ALA A 13 24.87 30.19 39.54
C ALA A 13 24.51 30.76 40.91
N PRO A 14 23.23 30.74 41.32
CA PRO A 14 22.93 29.87 42.47
C PRO A 14 21.52 29.23 42.48
N ALA A 15 21.50 28.09 43.17
CA ALA A 15 20.43 27.60 44.05
C ALA A 15 19.12 27.05 43.45
N ALA A 16 19.07 25.71 43.36
CA ALA A 16 17.90 24.93 43.80
C ALA A 16 17.68 25.14 45.32
N PRO A 17 16.46 25.06 45.88
CA PRO A 17 15.83 23.76 46.15
C PRO A 17 14.27 23.75 46.21
N ALA A 18 13.65 22.61 45.85
CA ALA A 18 12.46 22.06 46.54
C ALA A 18 11.96 20.79 45.84
N ALA A 19 12.17 19.64 46.48
CA ALA A 19 11.32 18.44 46.34
C ALA A 19 10.09 18.59 47.27
N PRO A 20 9.23 17.56 47.44
CA PRO A 20 8.47 16.78 46.47
C PRO A 20 6.95 16.85 46.81
N SER A 21 6.10 17.17 45.84
CA SER A 21 4.64 17.07 46.03
C SER A 21 4.06 15.90 45.23
N ALA A 22 3.40 15.03 45.98
CA ALA A 22 2.75 13.79 45.55
C ALA A 22 1.77 13.96 44.38
N PRO A 23 1.52 12.89 43.60
CA PRO A 23 0.63 12.91 42.46
C PRO A 23 -0.84 12.99 42.92
N GLY A 24 -1.40 14.18 42.88
CA GLY A 24 -2.84 14.39 42.89
C GLY A 24 -3.43 13.90 41.57
N THR A 25 -4.03 12.71 41.59
CA THR A 25 -4.83 12.13 40.50
C THR A 25 -6.09 12.97 40.32
N ALA A 26 -6.00 13.98 39.46
CA ALA A 26 -7.16 14.63 38.86
C ALA A 26 -7.34 14.06 37.45
N PRO A 27 -8.53 13.56 37.07
CA PRO A 27 -8.80 13.07 35.72
C PRO A 27 -8.77 14.26 34.75
N LYS A 28 -7.64 14.47 34.08
CA LYS A 28 -7.52 15.42 32.98
C LYS A 28 -8.31 14.87 31.80
N ALA A 29 -9.49 15.42 31.61
CA ALA A 29 -10.27 15.23 30.39
C ALA A 29 -9.42 15.61 29.16
N GLY A 30 -9.21 14.66 28.25
CA GLY A 30 -9.03 14.97 26.83
C GLY A 30 -7.62 14.84 26.24
N THR A 31 -6.64 14.25 26.92
CA THR A 31 -5.33 13.93 26.31
C THR A 31 -5.08 12.43 26.22
N ASP A 32 -6.10 11.66 25.81
CA ASP A 32 -5.85 10.26 25.44
C ASP A 32 -4.84 10.28 24.29
N THR A 33 -3.69 9.67 24.55
CA THR A 33 -2.62 9.57 23.56
C THR A 33 -3.10 8.68 22.42
N THR A 34 -2.60 8.88 21.20
CA THR A 34 -2.98 8.04 20.04
C THR A 34 -2.81 6.54 20.32
N ARG A 35 -1.80 6.18 21.13
CA ARG A 35 -1.55 4.82 21.58
C ARG A 35 -2.70 4.27 22.45
N GLU A 36 -3.19 5.07 23.37
CA GLU A 36 -4.28 4.72 24.29
C GLU A 36 -5.62 4.56 23.54
N LEU A 37 -5.84 5.41 22.54
CA LEU A 37 -7.01 5.32 21.66
C LEU A 37 -6.99 4.05 20.79
N LEU A 38 -5.83 3.67 20.24
CA LEU A 38 -5.68 2.41 19.50
C LEU A 38 -5.91 1.19 20.38
N GLU A 39 -5.42 1.24 21.62
CA GLU A 39 -5.59 0.16 22.59
C GLU A 39 -7.06 -0.01 23.00
N GLU A 40 -7.79 1.10 23.14
CA GLU A 40 -9.23 1.09 23.40
C GLU A 40 -10.05 0.63 22.16
N CYS A 41 -9.69 1.02 20.93
CA CYS A 41 -10.28 0.47 19.70
C CYS A 41 -10.11 -1.06 19.64
N ARG A 42 -8.91 -1.56 19.93
CA ARG A 42 -8.62 -3.00 19.96
C ARG A 42 -9.43 -3.73 21.02
N ARG A 43 -9.58 -3.13 22.21
CA ARG A 43 -10.40 -3.67 23.30
C ARG A 43 -11.88 -3.77 22.90
N ARG A 44 -12.36 -2.87 22.03
CA ARG A 44 -13.73 -2.86 21.51
C ARG A 44 -13.91 -3.66 20.22
N GLY A 45 -12.85 -4.26 19.68
CA GLY A 45 -12.88 -5.00 18.41
C GLY A 45 -13.15 -4.11 17.19
N LEU A 46 -12.87 -2.81 17.29
CA LEU A 46 -13.00 -1.87 16.18
C LEU A 46 -11.78 -2.02 15.26
N ASP A 47 -12.05 -2.09 13.96
CA ASP A 47 -10.99 -2.10 12.96
C ASP A 47 -10.43 -0.68 12.81
N THR A 48 -9.13 -0.54 13.05
CA THR A 48 -8.41 0.73 12.90
C THR A 48 -7.70 0.82 11.54
N THR A 49 -7.99 -0.09 10.61
CA THR A 49 -7.40 -0.09 9.26
C THR A 49 -7.85 1.16 8.50
N GLY A 50 -6.91 2.07 8.27
CA GLY A 50 -7.17 3.36 7.58
C GLY A 50 -7.38 4.55 8.51
N CYS A 51 -7.30 4.38 9.83
CA CYS A 51 -7.28 5.52 10.77
C CYS A 51 -5.85 6.07 10.82
N HIS A 52 -5.64 7.26 10.27
CA HIS A 52 -4.32 7.89 10.22
C HIS A 52 -4.15 8.97 11.29
N ASP A 53 -5.26 9.49 11.80
CA ASP A 53 -5.27 10.62 12.72
C ASP A 53 -5.92 10.29 14.07
N ARG A 54 -5.53 11.04 15.10
CA ARG A 54 -6.09 10.93 16.45
C ARG A 54 -7.61 11.17 16.47
N GLU A 55 -8.08 12.05 15.60
CA GLU A 55 -9.49 12.42 15.48
C GLU A 55 -10.34 11.30 14.90
N ASP A 56 -9.83 10.52 13.95
CA ASP A 56 -10.53 9.33 13.43
C ASP A 56 -10.74 8.29 14.53
N LEU A 57 -9.70 8.04 15.33
CA LEU A 57 -9.79 7.13 16.47
C LEU A 57 -10.80 7.62 17.51
N LEU A 58 -10.80 8.93 17.80
CA LEU A 58 -11.79 9.53 18.70
C LEU A 58 -13.21 9.45 18.14
N ASN A 59 -13.40 9.60 16.84
CA ASN A 59 -14.72 9.48 16.20
C ASN A 59 -15.23 8.04 16.28
N LEU A 60 -14.38 7.05 16.01
CA LEU A 60 -14.68 5.61 16.20
C LEU A 60 -15.05 5.26 17.65
N LEU A 61 -14.43 5.90 18.64
CA LEU A 61 -14.75 5.70 20.05
C LEU A 61 -16.04 6.42 20.49
N LYS A 62 -16.37 7.55 19.84
CA LYS A 62 -17.56 8.37 20.13
C LYS A 62 -18.82 7.83 19.47
N ASP A 63 -18.70 7.21 18.31
CA ASP A 63 -19.84 6.59 17.66
C ASP A 63 -20.31 5.38 18.49
N PRO A 64 -21.55 5.41 19.01
CA PRO A 64 -22.10 4.24 19.68
C PRO A 64 -22.23 3.15 18.62
N MET A 65 -21.54 2.02 18.83
CA MET A 65 -21.59 0.82 17.97
C MET A 65 -22.96 0.73 17.28
N PRO A 66 -23.02 0.58 15.94
CA PRO A 66 -24.24 0.07 15.34
C PRO A 66 -24.50 -1.27 16.01
N LYS A 67 -25.59 -1.35 16.77
CA LYS A 67 -26.04 -2.56 17.46
C LYS A 67 -25.86 -3.71 16.50
N VAL A 68 -25.03 -4.67 16.91
CA VAL A 68 -24.74 -5.94 16.25
C VAL A 68 -25.93 -6.35 15.39
N GLN A 69 -25.87 -5.99 14.11
CA GLN A 69 -26.68 -6.69 13.13
C GLN A 69 -25.99 -8.02 13.01
N ASP A 70 -26.58 -8.98 13.74
CA ASP A 70 -26.66 -10.39 13.43
C ASP A 70 -26.05 -10.68 12.04
N TRP A 71 -24.77 -11.02 12.01
CA TRP A 71 -24.18 -11.74 10.88
C TRP A 71 -24.73 -13.16 10.93
N GLY A 72 -26.03 -13.24 10.67
CA GLY A 72 -26.75 -14.45 10.36
C GLY A 72 -25.95 -15.22 9.34
N LYS A 73 -25.52 -16.40 9.79
CA LYS A 73 -25.34 -17.65 9.06
C LYS A 73 -25.45 -17.52 7.52
N PRO A 74 -24.46 -18.00 6.75
CA PRO A 74 -24.59 -18.05 5.30
C PRO A 74 -25.85 -18.84 4.93
N GLN A 75 -26.83 -18.16 4.31
CA GLN A 75 -28.00 -18.80 3.73
C GLN A 75 -27.57 -19.66 2.54
N SER A 76 -27.22 -20.90 2.83
CA SER A 76 -27.19 -22.01 1.89
C SER A 76 -28.63 -22.39 1.54
N THR A 77 -29.24 -21.68 0.59
CA THR A 77 -30.45 -22.15 -0.11
C THR A 77 -30.05 -23.14 -1.21
N ARG A 78 -29.63 -24.33 -0.80
CA ARG A 78 -29.61 -25.51 -1.67
C ARG A 78 -30.88 -26.31 -1.38
N PRO A 79 -31.75 -26.57 -2.36
CA PRO A 79 -32.95 -27.39 -2.14
C PRO A 79 -32.56 -28.81 -1.70
N PRO A 80 -33.40 -29.48 -0.88
CA PRO A 80 -33.11 -30.82 -0.38
C PRO A 80 -33.02 -31.81 -1.55
N ARG A 81 -31.82 -32.36 -1.73
CA ARG A 81 -31.56 -33.45 -2.66
C ARG A 81 -32.27 -34.71 -2.13
N PRO A 82 -33.06 -35.43 -2.95
CA PRO A 82 -33.68 -36.68 -2.53
C PRO A 82 -32.61 -37.73 -2.16
N PRO A 83 -32.90 -38.65 -1.24
CA PRO A 83 -31.95 -39.67 -0.80
C PRO A 83 -31.60 -40.59 -1.99
N ALA A 84 -30.33 -40.57 -2.38
CA ALA A 84 -29.80 -41.48 -3.39
C ALA A 84 -29.72 -42.91 -2.85
N PRO A 85 -30.02 -43.94 -3.66
CA PRO A 85 -29.81 -45.33 -3.29
C PRO A 85 -28.31 -45.67 -3.22
N LYS A 86 -28.01 -46.61 -2.31
CA LYS A 86 -26.69 -47.22 -2.07
C LYS A 86 -26.17 -47.91 -3.33
N ALA A 87 -25.06 -47.43 -3.89
CA ALA A 87 -24.18 -48.14 -4.81
C ALA A 87 -22.97 -47.21 -5.03
N PHE A 88 -21.77 -47.55 -4.59
CA PHE A 88 -20.82 -48.46 -5.25
C PHE A 88 -19.57 -47.63 -5.55
N VAL A 89 -18.52 -47.95 -4.80
CA VAL A 89 -17.08 -47.82 -5.07
C VAL A 89 -16.71 -47.11 -6.38
N GLN A 90 -16.02 -45.98 -6.29
CA GLN A 90 -14.74 -45.80 -7.00
C GLN A 90 -13.93 -44.65 -6.40
N ALA A 91 -12.80 -45.03 -5.79
CA ALA A 91 -11.72 -44.11 -5.50
C ALA A 91 -11.17 -43.57 -6.83
N VAL A 92 -11.51 -42.34 -7.19
CA VAL A 92 -10.85 -41.62 -8.27
C VAL A 92 -10.09 -40.47 -7.63
N ARG A 93 -8.82 -40.77 -7.36
CA ARG A 93 -7.63 -39.90 -7.32
C ARG A 93 -7.96 -38.43 -7.65
N ALA A 94 -7.90 -37.56 -6.64
CA ALA A 94 -7.99 -36.12 -6.86
C ALA A 94 -6.90 -35.69 -7.87
N PRO A 95 -7.24 -34.97 -8.95
CA PRO A 95 -6.24 -34.37 -9.79
C PRO A 95 -5.57 -33.27 -8.97
N SER A 96 -4.26 -33.43 -8.78
CA SER A 96 -3.32 -32.34 -8.60
C SER A 96 -3.75 -31.19 -9.50
N THR A 97 -4.00 -30.02 -8.91
CA THR A 97 -4.29 -28.79 -9.65
C THR A 97 -3.07 -28.43 -10.48
N GLY A 98 -2.97 -29.07 -11.64
CA GLY A 98 -2.07 -28.72 -12.71
C GLY A 98 -2.49 -27.33 -13.20
N PHE A 99 -1.53 -26.42 -13.14
CA PHE A 99 -1.15 -25.57 -14.26
C PHE A 99 -1.97 -25.88 -15.53
N GLN A 100 -3.04 -25.10 -15.74
CA GLN A 100 -3.77 -25.07 -16.99
C GLN A 100 -3.38 -23.75 -17.66
N THR A 101 -2.37 -23.84 -18.53
CA THR A 101 -2.02 -22.82 -19.50
C THR A 101 -3.05 -22.87 -20.61
N ASP A 102 -4.16 -22.16 -20.42
CA ASP A 102 -5.02 -21.80 -21.53
C ASP A 102 -4.26 -20.82 -22.43
N ALA A 103 -4.10 -21.23 -23.69
CA ALA A 103 -3.43 -20.51 -24.76
C ALA A 103 -4.24 -19.29 -25.23
N ASN A 104 -4.50 -18.36 -24.31
CA ASN A 104 -4.96 -17.01 -24.57
C ASN A 104 -4.12 -16.05 -23.70
N SER A 105 -2.94 -15.75 -24.24
CA SER A 105 -1.76 -15.10 -23.64
C SER A 105 -2.03 -14.14 -22.48
N GLU A 106 -1.55 -14.53 -21.30
CA GLU A 106 -0.40 -13.89 -20.65
C GLU A 106 -0.29 -12.35 -20.73
N ALA A 107 -1.38 -11.64 -20.47
CA ALA A 107 -1.29 -10.44 -19.64
C ALA A 107 -0.99 -10.90 -18.20
N GLN A 108 0.12 -11.62 -18.00
CA GLN A 108 0.66 -11.85 -16.68
C GLN A 108 0.78 -10.48 -16.05
N VAL A 109 0.30 -10.35 -14.81
CA VAL A 109 0.45 -9.15 -13.99
C VAL A 109 1.94 -9.07 -13.60
N THR A 110 2.80 -8.88 -14.59
CA THR A 110 4.19 -8.54 -14.43
C THR A 110 4.19 -7.13 -13.87
N THR A 111 4.58 -7.00 -12.61
CA THR A 111 4.73 -5.69 -11.99
C THR A 111 5.75 -4.88 -12.77
N VAL A 112 5.68 -3.55 -12.70
CA VAL A 112 6.63 -2.69 -13.43
C VAL A 112 8.09 -2.95 -13.03
N TRP A 113 8.31 -3.48 -11.84
CA TRP A 113 9.61 -3.91 -11.33
C TRP A 113 10.21 -5.07 -12.13
N ASP A 114 9.39 -6.05 -12.52
CA ASP A 114 9.82 -7.20 -13.32
C ASP A 114 10.21 -6.78 -14.75
N ARG A 115 9.54 -5.76 -15.27
CA ARG A 115 9.72 -5.24 -16.64
C ARG A 115 10.91 -4.29 -16.78
N GLN A 116 11.64 -4.02 -15.71
CA GLN A 116 12.80 -3.14 -15.76
C GLN A 116 13.91 -3.69 -16.66
N SER A 117 14.05 -5.02 -16.73
CA SER A 117 14.98 -5.69 -17.64
C SER A 117 14.32 -5.99 -18.98
N VAL A 118 14.25 -4.97 -19.84
CA VAL A 118 13.69 -5.10 -21.20
C VAL A 118 14.49 -6.16 -21.98
N PRO A 119 13.85 -7.20 -22.51
CA PRO A 119 14.51 -8.21 -23.34
C PRO A 119 15.24 -7.57 -24.53
N PRO A 120 16.41 -8.10 -24.95
CA PRO A 120 17.19 -7.52 -26.04
C PRO A 120 16.40 -7.37 -27.34
N SER A 121 15.44 -8.27 -27.60
CA SER A 121 14.55 -8.23 -28.76
C SER A 121 13.71 -6.94 -28.86
N TYR A 122 13.32 -6.36 -27.73
CA TYR A 122 12.48 -5.15 -27.70
C TYR A 122 13.30 -3.85 -27.68
N ARG A 123 14.62 -3.93 -27.48
CA ARG A 123 15.52 -2.75 -27.48
C ARG A 123 15.82 -2.21 -28.87
N VAL A 124 15.47 -2.96 -29.92
CA VAL A 124 15.73 -2.57 -31.32
C VAL A 124 14.95 -1.30 -31.69
N HIS A 125 13.73 -1.15 -31.17
CA HIS A 125 12.94 0.07 -31.36
C HIS A 125 12.50 0.64 -30.02
N LYS A 126 12.82 1.93 -29.80
CA LYS A 126 12.42 2.68 -28.59
C LYS A 126 10.92 2.62 -28.30
N ARG A 127 10.10 2.54 -29.35
CA ARG A 127 8.64 2.37 -29.23
C ARG A 127 8.26 1.04 -28.57
N TYR A 128 8.89 -0.06 -28.97
CA TYR A 128 8.59 -1.38 -28.42
C TYR A 128 9.06 -1.51 -26.98
N GLU A 129 10.23 -0.96 -26.67
CA GLU A 129 10.69 -0.80 -25.29
C GLU A 129 9.67 -0.05 -24.44
N ALA A 130 9.18 1.10 -24.91
CA ALA A 130 8.19 1.90 -24.18
C ALA A 130 6.87 1.15 -23.96
N LEU A 131 6.38 0.40 -24.97
CA LEU A 131 5.17 -0.42 -24.84
C LEU A 131 5.35 -1.53 -23.80
N TYR A 132 6.48 -2.24 -23.86
CA TYR A 132 6.81 -3.30 -22.91
C TYR A 132 6.88 -2.77 -21.48
N LEU A 133 7.52 -1.62 -21.27
CA LEU A 133 7.70 -1.02 -19.94
C LEU A 133 6.35 -0.61 -19.30
N LEU A 134 5.39 -0.17 -20.12
CA LEU A 134 4.02 0.12 -19.68
C LEU A 134 3.14 -1.14 -19.53
N GLY A 135 3.62 -2.31 -19.96
CA GLY A 135 2.81 -3.54 -19.98
C GLY A 135 1.77 -3.59 -21.08
N LEU A 136 2.00 -2.85 -22.16
CA LEU A 136 1.15 -2.86 -23.32
C LEU A 136 1.69 -3.87 -24.33
N ASP A 137 0.79 -4.50 -25.07
CA ASP A 137 1.17 -5.42 -26.11
C ASP A 137 1.95 -4.68 -27.20
N VAL A 138 3.13 -5.22 -27.50
CA VAL A 138 4.08 -4.72 -28.48
C VAL A 138 3.53 -4.84 -29.90
N SER A 139 2.63 -5.80 -30.12
CA SER A 139 2.01 -6.11 -31.41
C SER A 139 0.81 -5.21 -31.73
N ARG A 140 0.22 -4.56 -30.72
CA ARG A 140 -1.01 -3.77 -30.84
C ARG A 140 -0.73 -2.28 -30.72
N LEU A 141 -1.47 -1.47 -31.45
CA LEU A 141 -1.48 -0.01 -31.26
C LEU A 141 -2.36 0.33 -30.04
N PRO A 142 -1.81 0.84 -28.92
CA PRO A 142 -2.64 1.22 -27.79
C PRO A 142 -3.43 2.49 -28.10
N SER A 143 -4.66 2.54 -27.63
CA SER A 143 -5.46 3.77 -27.62
C SER A 143 -4.93 4.78 -26.59
N SER A 144 -5.26 6.06 -26.75
CA SER A 144 -4.83 7.11 -25.81
C SER A 144 -5.40 6.94 -24.39
N SER A 145 -6.54 6.27 -24.24
CA SER A 145 -7.10 5.89 -22.93
C SER A 145 -6.31 4.75 -22.30
N GLU A 146 -5.99 3.69 -23.07
CA GLU A 146 -5.17 2.57 -22.61
C GLU A 146 -3.78 3.04 -22.17
N LEU A 147 -3.13 3.89 -22.98
CA LEU A 147 -1.83 4.48 -22.67
C LEU A 147 -1.83 5.20 -21.31
N ARG A 148 -2.81 6.08 -21.09
CA ARG A 148 -2.96 6.81 -19.81
C ARG A 148 -3.24 5.88 -18.64
N SER A 149 -4.07 4.85 -18.86
CA SER A 149 -4.39 3.87 -17.82
C SER A 149 -3.16 3.05 -17.42
N ALA A 150 -2.36 2.62 -18.39
CA ALA A 150 -1.14 1.85 -18.19
C ALA A 150 -0.09 2.69 -17.48
N TYR A 151 0.12 3.94 -17.93
CA TYR A 151 0.99 4.89 -17.25
C TYR A 151 0.57 5.12 -15.80
N ARG A 152 -0.72 5.35 -15.53
CA ARG A 152 -1.21 5.56 -14.16
C ARG A 152 -0.89 4.36 -13.25
N LYS A 153 -1.13 3.14 -13.74
CA LYS A 153 -0.81 1.91 -13.00
C LYS A 153 0.70 1.82 -12.73
N ALA A 154 1.51 2.00 -13.76
CA ALA A 154 2.96 1.90 -13.67
C ALA A 154 3.59 2.96 -12.76
N ALA A 155 3.09 4.19 -12.84
CA ALA A 155 3.49 5.31 -12.00
C ALA A 155 3.14 5.06 -10.53
N MET A 156 1.96 4.50 -10.24
CA MET A 156 1.57 4.16 -8.87
C MET A 156 2.45 3.07 -8.27
N GLU A 157 2.88 2.07 -9.05
CA GLU A 157 3.74 0.98 -8.58
C GLU A 157 5.17 1.44 -8.31
N SER A 158 5.71 2.31 -9.16
CA SER A 158 7.10 2.81 -9.11
C SER A 158 7.28 4.12 -8.34
N HIS A 159 6.24 4.65 -7.68
CA HIS A 159 6.31 5.95 -7.02
C HIS A 159 7.28 5.93 -5.82
N PRO A 160 8.25 6.87 -5.71
CA PRO A 160 9.25 6.85 -4.64
C PRO A 160 8.67 7.12 -3.24
N ASP A 161 7.53 7.80 -3.16
CA ASP A 161 6.83 8.13 -1.89
C ASP A 161 6.02 6.97 -1.31
N ARG A 162 5.90 5.85 -2.03
CA ARG A 162 5.22 4.68 -1.47
C ARG A 162 6.09 4.00 -0.42
N GLN A 163 5.50 3.69 0.74
CA GLN A 163 6.18 3.00 1.84
C GLN A 163 6.88 1.71 1.39
N GLN A 164 6.26 0.92 0.50
CA GLN A 164 6.85 -0.30 -0.08
C GLN A 164 8.14 -0.07 -0.88
N ASN A 165 8.39 1.16 -1.35
CA ASN A 165 9.53 1.54 -2.16
C ASN A 165 10.62 2.28 -1.36
N HIS A 166 10.43 2.49 -0.05
CA HIS A 166 11.39 3.24 0.79
C HIS A 166 12.77 2.59 0.87
N ASN A 167 12.84 1.26 0.76
CA ASN A 167 14.11 0.53 0.76
C ASN A 167 14.86 0.59 -0.58
N CYS A 168 14.20 1.06 -1.65
CA CYS A 168 14.73 1.12 -3.01
C CYS A 168 14.33 2.43 -3.72
N GLN A 169 14.32 3.56 -3.00
CA GLN A 169 13.82 4.84 -3.53
C GLN A 169 14.55 5.31 -4.78
N ASP A 170 15.88 5.13 -4.84
CA ASP A 170 16.68 5.51 -6.01
C ASP A 170 16.26 4.75 -7.26
N ASP A 171 16.03 3.44 -7.12
CA ASP A 171 15.62 2.60 -8.25
C ASP A 171 14.16 2.83 -8.61
N ALA A 172 13.29 3.09 -7.63
CA ALA A 172 11.92 3.55 -7.85
C ALA A 172 11.90 4.83 -8.68
N LYS A 173 12.72 5.82 -8.31
CA LYS A 173 12.84 7.10 -9.03
C LYS A 173 13.32 6.91 -10.46
N LYS A 174 14.36 6.09 -10.67
CA LYS A 174 14.86 5.75 -12.02
C LYS A 174 13.77 5.08 -12.85
N LEU A 175 13.06 4.12 -12.26
CA LEU A 175 12.00 3.36 -12.94
C LEU A 175 10.82 4.25 -13.28
N PHE A 176 10.38 5.11 -12.35
CA PHE A 176 9.35 6.11 -12.56
C PHE A 176 9.71 7.06 -13.70
N GLN A 177 10.96 7.53 -13.75
CA GLN A 177 11.42 8.38 -14.84
C GLN A 177 11.36 7.65 -16.19
N LYS A 178 11.80 6.38 -16.25
CA LYS A 178 11.68 5.56 -17.47
C LYS A 178 10.23 5.37 -17.91
N VAL A 179 9.32 5.11 -16.97
CA VAL A 179 7.87 4.98 -17.23
C VAL A 179 7.31 6.28 -17.81
N LYS A 180 7.72 7.43 -17.27
CA LYS A 180 7.32 8.75 -17.77
C LYS A 180 7.85 9.00 -19.19
N ASP A 181 9.14 8.77 -19.41
CA ASP A 181 9.77 8.98 -20.74
C ASP A 181 9.12 8.07 -21.80
N ALA A 182 8.80 6.83 -21.45
CA ALA A 182 8.08 5.88 -22.30
C ALA A 182 6.68 6.39 -22.66
N PHE A 183 5.93 6.91 -21.69
CA PHE A 183 4.62 7.50 -21.91
C PHE A 183 4.70 8.73 -22.83
N ASP A 184 5.63 9.65 -22.56
CA ASP A 184 5.80 10.88 -23.34
C ASP A 184 6.15 10.56 -24.80
N LEU A 185 7.03 9.59 -25.04
CA LEU A 185 7.39 9.10 -26.39
C LEU A 185 6.18 8.55 -27.13
N LEU A 186 5.40 7.66 -26.50
CA LEU A 186 4.23 7.06 -27.13
C LEU A 186 3.09 8.07 -27.33
N ASN A 187 2.90 9.00 -26.40
CA ASN A 187 1.90 10.05 -26.50
C ASN A 187 2.24 11.04 -27.63
N ALA A 188 3.53 11.31 -27.87
CA ALA A 188 3.97 12.10 -29.03
C ALA A 188 3.75 11.37 -30.36
N ALA A 189 3.82 10.04 -30.38
CA ALA A 189 3.63 9.23 -31.59
C ALA A 189 2.15 8.95 -31.95
N VAL A 190 1.22 9.16 -31.00
CA VAL A 190 -0.23 8.97 -31.19
C VAL A 190 -0.92 10.27 -31.62
N LYS A 191 -0.27 11.42 -31.46
CA LYS A 191 -0.71 12.72 -31.97
C LYS A 191 -0.41 12.88 -33.46
#